data_AF-A0AAQ1UNF1-F1
#
_entry.id   AF-A0AAQ1UNF1-F1
#
_cell.length_a   1.000
_cell.length_b   1.000
_cell.length_c   1.000
_cell.angle_alpha   90.00
_cell.angle_beta   90.00
_cell.angle_gamma   90.00
#
_symmetry.space_group_name_H-M   'P 1'
#
loop_
_entity.id
_entity.type
_entity.pdbx_description
1 polymer ?
#
loop_
_entity_poly.entity_id
_entity_poly.type
_entity_poly.pdbx_seq_one_letter_code
_entity_poly.pdbx_strand_id
1 'polypeptide(L)'
;MTTWWVGILAALLLSAAFEAEVLVPGGLEGRHGLEFMVLAGFELLTIATIPLALRLFRFGAVRAALEVRPAEALKKWGLLRLVLLESLLVANTLLYYLFVKAAFGYLAIILLLCLLLVVPTRKRCEGEAGRQE
;
A
#
# COMPACT_ATOMS: atom_id res chain seq x y z
N MET A 1 -11.47 8.31 -8.93
CA MET A 1 -10.18 8.40 -9.65
C MET A 1 -9.25 9.45 -9.04
N THR A 2 -9.77 10.52 -8.43
CA THR A 2 -8.98 11.56 -7.75
C THR A 2 -8.24 11.09 -6.49
N THR A 3 -8.63 9.97 -5.87
CA THR A 3 -8.07 9.49 -4.60
C THR A 3 -6.74 8.74 -4.70
N TRP A 4 -6.30 8.28 -5.89
CA TRP A 4 -5.13 7.40 -6.02
C TRP A 4 -3.77 8.06 -5.69
N TRP A 5 -3.71 9.39 -5.72
CA TRP A 5 -2.49 10.12 -5.39
C TRP A 5 -2.42 10.54 -3.93
N VAL A 6 -3.50 10.37 -3.17
CA VAL A 6 -3.63 10.91 -1.82
C VAL A 6 -2.65 10.23 -0.87
N GLY A 7 -2.52 8.90 -0.93
CA GLY A 7 -1.55 8.17 -0.10
C GLY A 7 -0.10 8.48 -0.46
N ILE A 8 0.19 8.66 -1.75
CA ILE A 8 1.54 9.02 -2.22
C ILE A 8 1.90 10.44 -1.75
N LEU A 9 1.01 11.42 -1.93
CA LEU A 9 1.22 12.78 -1.44
C LEU A 9 1.32 12.83 0.08
N ALA A 10 0.52 12.04 0.80
CA ALA A 10 0.60 11.95 2.26
C ALA A 10 1.95 11.39 2.72
N ALA A 11 2.44 10.33 2.09
CA ALA A 11 3.76 9.76 2.40
C ALA A 11 4.89 10.75 2.10
N LEU A 12 4.83 11.47 0.98
CA LEU A 12 5.81 12.52 0.63
C LEU A 12 5.78 13.70 1.61
N LEU A 13 4.59 14.17 1.96
CA LEU A 13 4.42 15.26 2.91
C LEU A 13 4.90 14.86 4.32
N LEU A 14 4.65 13.60 4.71
CA LEU A 14 5.17 13.05 5.95
C LEU A 14 6.71 13.03 5.94
N SER A 15 7.32 12.50 4.88
CA SER A 15 8.78 12.53 4.71
C SER A 15 9.32 13.97 4.78
N ALA A 16 8.72 14.90 4.04
CA ALA A 16 9.13 16.30 4.04
C ALA A 16 9.01 16.95 5.43
N ALA A 17 8.01 16.58 6.22
CA ALA A 17 7.84 17.09 7.58
C ALA A 17 8.94 16.59 8.55
N PHE A 18 9.40 15.34 8.38
CA PHE A 18 10.55 14.82 9.12
C PHE A 18 11.86 15.44 8.65
N GLU A 19 12.07 15.60 7.33
CA GLU A 19 13.27 16.24 6.77
C GLU A 19 13.36 17.73 7.12
N ALA A 20 12.23 18.43 7.23
CA ALA A 20 12.16 19.83 7.66
C ALA A 20 12.29 20.01 9.18
N GLU A 21 12.63 18.93 9.91
CA GLU A 21 12.72 18.87 11.38
C GLU A 21 11.46 19.34 12.12
N VAL A 22 10.30 19.35 11.45
CA VAL A 22 9.02 19.66 12.10
C VAL A 22 8.65 18.53 13.06
N LEU A 23 9.03 17.29 12.73
CA LEU A 23 8.93 16.12 13.59
C LEU A 23 10.33 15.57 13.87
N VAL A 24 10.58 15.20 15.13
CA VAL A 24 11.85 14.58 15.55
C VAL A 24 11.82 13.08 15.19
N PRO A 25 12.74 12.59 14.35
CA PRO A 25 12.87 11.16 14.06
C PRO A 25 13.41 10.39 15.29
N GLY A 26 13.22 9.08 15.32
CA GLY A 26 13.78 8.23 16.38
C GLY A 26 13.07 8.31 17.73
N GLY A 27 11.85 8.85 17.81
CA GLY A 27 11.10 8.94 19.07
C GLY A 27 10.79 7.60 19.75
N LEU A 28 10.93 6.48 19.05
CA LEU A 28 10.77 5.11 19.59
C LEU A 28 12.06 4.28 19.54
N GLU A 29 13.18 4.90 19.19
CA GLU A 29 14.49 4.25 19.12
C GLU A 29 15.01 3.85 20.51
N GLY A 30 15.64 2.67 20.62
CA GLY A 30 16.20 2.12 21.85
C GLY A 30 15.28 1.16 22.61
N ARG A 31 14.03 0.97 22.15
CA ARG A 31 13.07 0.03 22.76
C ARG A 31 13.15 -1.34 22.08
N HIS A 32 14.26 -2.04 22.29
CA HIS A 32 14.60 -3.32 21.63
C HIS A 32 13.44 -4.33 21.49
N GLY A 33 12.61 -4.52 22.53
CA GLY A 33 11.47 -5.44 22.47
C GLY A 33 10.33 -4.97 21.54
N LEU A 34 10.02 -3.67 21.56
CA LEU A 34 9.00 -3.08 20.67
C LEU A 34 9.52 -2.95 19.25
N GLU A 35 10.79 -2.58 19.08
CA GLU A 35 11.46 -2.57 17.77
C GLU A 35 11.34 -3.91 17.08
N PHE A 36 11.73 -5.00 17.75
CA PHE A 36 11.67 -6.32 17.15
C PHE A 36 10.24 -6.76 16.83
N MET A 37 9.30 -6.56 17.76
CA MET A 37 7.91 -6.98 17.56
C MET A 37 7.21 -6.21 16.45
N VAL A 38 7.40 -4.88 16.40
CA VAL A 38 6.82 -4.02 15.36
C VAL A 38 7.50 -4.27 14.02
N LEU A 39 8.84 -4.39 13.99
CA LEU A 39 9.57 -4.71 12.77
C LEU A 39 9.10 -6.04 12.20
N ALA A 40 9.22 -7.14 12.95
CA ALA A 40 8.85 -8.46 12.45
C ALA A 40 7.35 -8.53 12.10
N GLY A 41 6.47 -7.99 12.96
CA GLY A 41 5.02 -8.05 12.74
C GLY A 41 4.57 -7.24 11.53
N PHE A 42 5.04 -5.99 11.41
CA PHE A 42 4.60 -5.08 10.36
C PHE A 42 5.29 -5.38 9.01
N GLU A 43 6.52 -5.86 9.03
CA GLU A 43 7.22 -6.37 7.84
C GLU A 43 6.52 -7.59 7.27
N LEU A 44 6.21 -8.60 8.10
CA LEU A 44 5.45 -9.78 7.66
C LEU A 44 4.06 -9.40 7.14
N LEU A 45 3.36 -8.50 7.82
CA LEU A 45 2.07 -7.99 7.37
C LEU A 45 2.18 -7.33 6.00
N THR A 46 3.20 -6.48 5.80
CA THR A 46 3.43 -5.77 4.54
C THR A 46 3.76 -6.75 3.41
N ILE A 47 4.69 -7.68 3.65
CA ILE A 47 5.09 -8.70 2.68
C ILE A 47 3.93 -9.62 2.32
N ALA A 48 3.06 -9.98 3.27
CA ALA A 48 1.87 -10.79 2.99
C ALA A 48 0.78 -10.00 2.24
N THR A 49 0.68 -8.69 2.48
CA THR A 49 -0.34 -7.83 1.86
C THR A 49 -0.03 -7.53 0.39
N ILE A 50 1.24 -7.43 0.01
CA ILE A 50 1.65 -7.22 -1.40
C ILE A 50 1.09 -8.29 -2.35
N PRO A 51 1.34 -9.61 -2.16
CA PRO A 51 0.78 -10.65 -3.02
C PRO A 51 -0.74 -10.76 -2.87
N LEU A 52 -1.32 -10.42 -1.72
CA LEU A 52 -2.77 -10.38 -1.54
C LEU A 52 -3.41 -9.28 -2.41
N ALA A 53 -2.83 -8.08 -2.43
CA ALA A 53 -3.26 -6.97 -3.26
C ALA A 53 -3.09 -7.29 -4.76
N LEU A 54 -2.01 -7.98 -5.13
CA LEU A 54 -1.74 -8.40 -6.52
C LEU A 54 -2.60 -9.61 -6.96
N ARG A 55 -2.98 -10.51 -6.06
CA ARG A 55 -3.81 -11.70 -6.35
C ARG A 55 -5.30 -11.49 -6.09
N LEU A 56 -5.73 -10.31 -5.62
CA LEU A 56 -7.13 -10.01 -5.28
C LEU A 56 -8.10 -10.33 -6.42
N PHE A 57 -7.69 -10.14 -7.68
CA PHE A 57 -8.51 -10.45 -8.87
C PHE A 57 -8.51 -11.93 -9.28
N ARG A 58 -7.59 -12.75 -8.75
CA ARG A 58 -7.58 -14.21 -8.99
C ARG A 58 -8.47 -14.99 -8.02
N PHE A 59 -8.98 -14.36 -6.96
CA PHE A 59 -9.90 -15.04 -6.04
C PHE A 59 -11.24 -15.34 -6.71
N GLY A 60 -11.68 -16.59 -6.64
CA GLY A 60 -12.93 -17.06 -7.27
C GLY A 60 -14.17 -16.27 -6.84
N ALA A 61 -14.20 -15.76 -5.60
CA ALA A 61 -15.29 -14.92 -5.09
C ALA A 61 -15.34 -13.53 -5.76
N VAL A 62 -14.18 -12.94 -6.07
CA VAL A 62 -14.09 -11.66 -6.79
C VAL A 62 -14.45 -11.89 -8.26
N ARG A 63 -13.98 -12.99 -8.86
CA ARG A 63 -14.35 -13.39 -10.22
C ARG A 63 -15.86 -13.64 -10.38
N ALA A 64 -16.48 -14.34 -9.44
CA ALA A 64 -17.93 -14.54 -9.41
C ALA A 64 -18.70 -13.23 -9.23
N ALA A 65 -18.23 -12.31 -8.38
CA ALA A 65 -18.81 -10.97 -8.24
C ALA A 65 -18.64 -10.10 -9.50
N LEU A 66 -17.52 -10.28 -10.22
CA LEU A 66 -17.27 -9.65 -11.52
C LEU A 66 -18.21 -10.17 -12.62
N GLU A 67 -18.56 -11.46 -12.59
CA GLU A 67 -19.50 -12.06 -13.57
C GLU A 67 -20.93 -11.53 -13.39
N VAL A 68 -21.34 -11.21 -12.15
CA VAL A 68 -22.70 -10.70 -11.87
C VAL A 68 -22.81 -9.18 -12.07
N ARG A 69 -21.85 -8.39 -11.57
CA ARG A 69 -21.83 -6.92 -11.71
C ARG A 69 -20.41 -6.38 -11.90
N PRO A 70 -19.86 -6.46 -13.13
CA PRO A 70 -18.44 -6.20 -13.38
C PRO A 70 -18.02 -4.79 -12.98
N ALA A 71 -18.76 -3.75 -13.38
CA ALA A 71 -18.37 -2.36 -13.16
C ALA A 71 -18.32 -1.94 -11.67
N GLU A 72 -19.17 -2.54 -10.85
CA GLU A 72 -19.35 -2.15 -9.44
C GLU A 72 -18.43 -2.96 -8.52
N ALA A 73 -18.25 -4.25 -8.82
CA ALA A 73 -17.24 -5.09 -8.18
C ALA A 73 -15.82 -4.57 -8.47
N LEU A 74 -15.51 -4.20 -9.72
CA LEU A 74 -14.19 -3.66 -10.06
C LEU A 74 -13.88 -2.36 -9.31
N LYS A 75 -14.87 -1.47 -9.18
CA LYS A 75 -14.72 -0.23 -8.42
C LYS A 75 -14.48 -0.50 -6.94
N LYS A 76 -15.27 -1.38 -6.31
CA LYS A 76 -15.14 -1.68 -4.87
C LYS A 76 -13.81 -2.36 -4.55
N TRP A 77 -13.47 -3.44 -5.24
CA TRP A 77 -12.25 -4.21 -4.99
C TRP A 77 -10.99 -3.48 -5.46
N GLY A 78 -11.09 -2.74 -6.58
CA GLY A 78 -10.02 -1.86 -7.06
C GLY A 78 -9.78 -0.65 -6.17
N LEU A 79 -10.80 -0.11 -5.50
CA LEU A 79 -10.61 0.93 -4.48
C LEU A 79 -10.01 0.34 -3.20
N LEU A 80 -10.51 -0.82 -2.75
CA LEU A 80 -10.02 -1.48 -1.55
C LEU A 80 -8.53 -1.82 -1.64
N ARG A 81 -8.06 -2.37 -2.77
CA ARG A 81 -6.63 -2.66 -2.98
C ARG A 81 -5.77 -1.38 -2.91
N LEU A 82 -6.28 -0.28 -3.47
CA LEU A 82 -5.55 1.00 -3.50
C LEU A 82 -5.43 1.58 -2.10
N VAL A 83 -6.54 1.67 -1.37
CA VAL A 83 -6.55 2.16 0.03
C VAL A 83 -5.66 1.29 0.92
N LEU A 84 -5.69 -0.03 0.72
CA LEU A 84 -4.82 -0.95 1.47
C LEU A 84 -3.34 -0.68 1.18
N LEU A 85 -2.93 -0.59 -0.09
CA LEU A 85 -1.54 -0.31 -0.45
C LEU A 85 -1.09 1.10 -0.03
N GLU A 86 -1.94 2.11 -0.18
CA GLU A 86 -1.66 3.49 0.25
C GLU A 86 -1.50 3.60 1.77
N SER A 87 -2.37 2.94 2.54
CA SER A 87 -2.25 2.94 4.01
C SER A 87 -0.97 2.24 4.48
N LEU A 88 -0.59 1.13 3.84
CA LEU A 88 0.66 0.44 4.12
C LEU A 88 1.87 1.30 3.75
N LEU A 89 1.80 2.06 2.65
CA LEU A 89 2.87 2.98 2.23
C LEU A 89 3.11 4.04 3.32
N VAL A 90 2.05 4.76 3.71
CA VAL A 90 2.13 5.82 4.74
C VAL A 90 2.62 5.25 6.07
N ALA A 91 2.11 4.08 6.47
CA ALA A 91 2.51 3.45 7.72
C ALA A 91 3.99 3.01 7.71
N ASN A 92 4.49 2.43 6.62
CA ASN A 92 5.91 2.06 6.50
C ASN A 92 6.82 3.29 6.46
N THR A 93 6.41 4.37 5.79
CA THR A 93 7.16 5.66 5.83
C THR A 93 7.20 6.23 7.24
N LEU A 94 6.09 6.20 7.98
CA LEU A 94 6.05 6.66 9.38
C LEU A 94 6.97 5.81 10.27
N LEU A 95 6.91 4.49 10.16
CA LEU A 95 7.74 3.57 10.93
C LEU A 95 9.22 3.71 10.61
N TYR A 96 9.56 3.99 9.35
CA TYR A 96 10.93 4.31 8.93
C TYR A 96 11.48 5.49 9.74
N TYR A 97 10.75 6.60 9.85
CA TYR A 97 11.20 7.77 10.62
C TYR A 97 11.13 7.57 12.14
N LEU A 98 10.18 6.78 12.66
CA LEU A 98 10.05 6.53 14.10
C LEU A 98 11.12 5.61 14.68
N PHE A 99 11.53 4.59 13.93
CA PHE A 99 12.49 3.57 14.36
C PHE A 99 13.85 3.68 13.68
N VAL A 100 13.97 4.53 12.66
CA VAL A 100 15.20 4.76 11.87
C VAL A 100 15.78 3.45 11.31
N LYS A 101 14.90 2.52 10.89
CA LYS A 101 15.30 1.23 10.30
C LYS A 101 15.10 1.26 8.80
N ALA A 102 16.18 1.02 8.06
CA ALA A 102 16.17 0.94 6.60
C ALA A 102 15.16 -0.06 6.03
N ALA A 103 14.86 -1.16 6.76
CA ALA A 103 13.89 -2.17 6.37
C ALA A 103 12.51 -1.57 6.01
N PHE A 104 11.95 -0.72 6.87
CA PHE A 104 10.67 -0.05 6.60
C PHE A 104 10.74 0.89 5.39
N GLY A 105 11.89 1.52 5.17
CA GLY A 105 12.14 2.37 4.00
C GLY A 105 12.10 1.57 2.70
N TYR A 106 12.77 0.40 2.67
CA TYR A 106 12.73 -0.49 1.50
C TYR A 106 11.31 -0.98 1.20
N LEU A 107 10.54 -1.35 2.23
CA LEU A 107 9.14 -1.76 2.06
C LEU A 107 8.27 -0.62 1.52
N ALA A 108 8.46 0.61 2.01
CA ALA A 108 7.76 1.78 1.48
C ALA A 108 8.06 2.01 -0.01
N ILE A 109 9.33 1.90 -0.43
CA ILE A 109 9.71 2.03 -1.84
C ILE A 109 9.06 0.92 -2.68
N ILE A 110 9.09 -0.33 -2.23
CA ILE A 110 8.44 -1.45 -2.93
C ILE A 110 6.94 -1.21 -3.07
N LEU A 111 6.27 -0.74 -2.01
CA LEU A 111 4.84 -0.41 -2.05
C LEU A 111 4.52 0.74 -3.02
N LEU A 112 5.39 1.76 -3.08
CA LEU A 112 5.26 2.84 -4.04
C LEU A 112 5.34 2.31 -5.48
N LEU A 113 6.32 1.44 -5.77
CA LEU A 113 6.43 0.78 -7.07
C LEU A 113 5.19 -0.08 -7.37
N CYS A 114 4.68 -0.83 -6.40
CA CYS A 114 3.44 -1.59 -6.55
C CYS A 114 2.25 -0.67 -6.87
N LEU A 115 2.12 0.48 -6.20
CA LEU A 115 1.06 1.47 -6.48
C LEU A 115 1.15 2.01 -7.91
N LEU A 116 2.36 2.28 -8.42
CA LEU A 116 2.59 2.71 -9.80
C LEU A 116 2.27 1.62 -10.84
N LEU A 117 2.45 0.34 -10.49
CA LEU A 117 2.05 -0.77 -11.35
C LEU A 117 0.53 -1.03 -11.34
N VAL A 118 -0.12 -0.72 -10.21
CA VAL A 118 -1.53 -1.03 -9.93
C VAL A 118 -2.46 0.15 -10.26
N VAL A 119 -1.94 1.19 -10.93
CA VAL A 119 -2.68 2.40 -11.35
C VAL A 119 -4.05 2.03 -11.93
N PRO A 120 -5.14 2.66 -11.45
CA PRO A 120 -6.51 2.37 -11.88
C PRO A 120 -6.80 2.93 -13.28
N THR A 121 -6.06 2.50 -14.30
CA THR A 121 -6.35 2.79 -15.70
C THR A 121 -7.46 1.85 -16.16
N ARG A 122 -8.56 2.41 -16.70
CA ARG A 122 -9.70 1.62 -17.21
C ARG A 122 -9.27 0.44 -18.08
N LYS A 123 -8.32 0.67 -19.01
CA LYS A 123 -7.76 -0.36 -19.90
C LYS A 123 -7.10 -1.55 -19.17
N ARG A 124 -6.43 -1.31 -18.03
CA ARG A 124 -5.81 -2.37 -17.23
C ARG A 124 -6.86 -3.14 -16.44
N CYS A 125 -7.81 -2.43 -15.86
CA CYS A 125 -8.96 -2.99 -15.17
C CYS A 125 -9.84 -3.86 -16.09
N GLU A 126 -10.07 -3.43 -17.34
CA GLU A 126 -10.81 -4.18 -18.36
C GLU A 126 -10.01 -5.40 -18.85
N GLY A 127 -8.69 -5.26 -19.04
CA GLY A 127 -7.80 -6.37 -19.37
C GLY A 127 -7.66 -7.44 -18.27
N GLU A 128 -7.67 -7.04 -16.99
CA GLU A 128 -7.68 -7.95 -15.83
C GLU A 128 -9.05 -8.60 -15.61
N ALA A 129 -10.15 -7.97 -16.06
CA ALA A 129 -11.49 -8.52 -16.03
C ALA A 129 -11.82 -9.44 -17.23
N GLY A 130 -10.89 -9.62 -18.17
CA GLY A 130 -11.06 -10.50 -19.33
C GLY A 130 -11.96 -9.95 -20.44
N ARG A 131 -12.26 -8.65 -20.46
CA ARG A 131 -12.91 -8.00 -21.62
C ARG A 131 -11.84 -7.40 -22.52
N GLN A 132 -11.36 -8.23 -23.45
CA GLN A 132 -10.79 -7.73 -24.69
C GLN A 132 -11.96 -7.58 -25.67
N GLU A 133 -12.37 -6.35 -25.95
CA GLU A 133 -13.10 -6.00 -27.17
C GLU A 133 -12.19 -5.11 -28.02
#